data_AF-A0A178DGM9-F1
#
_entry.id   AF-A0A178DGM9-F1
#
_cell.length_a   1.000
_cell.length_b   1.000
_cell.length_c   1.000
_cell.angle_alpha   90.00
_cell.angle_beta   90.00
_cell.angle_gamma   90.00
#
_symmetry.space_group_name_H-M   'P 1'
#
loop_
_entity.id
_entity.type
_entity.pdbx_description
1 polymer ?
#
loop_
_entity_poly.entity_id
_entity_poly.type
_entity_poly.pdbx_seq_one_letter_code
_entity_poly.pdbx_strand_id
1 'polypeptide(L)' 'IAEIVSSRGKPCKPEATTIVISVNDRSERDTTKRYKELEVDWLVVEKQMQSWSNLFRAGKILRIHALFNYKE' A
#
# COMPACT_ATOMS: atom_id res chain seq x y z
N ILE A 1 16.24 -10.04 3.33
CA ILE A 1 15.21 -10.58 4.26
C ILE A 1 15.41 -9.82 5.56
N ALA A 2 14.46 -8.97 5.95
CA ALA A 2 14.58 -8.24 7.21
C ALA A 2 14.20 -9.17 8.36
N GLU A 3 15.15 -9.46 9.25
CA GLU A 3 14.86 -10.11 10.53
C GLU A 3 14.20 -9.10 11.46
N ILE A 4 12.97 -9.38 11.86
CA ILE A 4 12.34 -8.68 12.98
C ILE A 4 12.84 -9.37 14.25
N VAL A 5 13.74 -8.69 14.98
CA VAL A 5 14.18 -9.10 16.32
C VAL A 5 12.95 -9.04 17.24
N SER A 6 12.49 -10.21 17.69
CA SER A 6 11.33 -10.35 18.58
C SER A 6 11.71 -9.98 20.02
N SER A 7 11.31 -8.80 20.45
CA SER A 7 11.23 -8.45 21.87
C SER A 7 10.01 -9.15 22.49
N ARG A 8 10.21 -10.30 23.13
CA ARG A 8 9.28 -11.03 24.04
C ARG A 8 7.79 -10.63 23.95
N GLY A 9 7.15 -10.92 22.82
CA GLY A 9 5.70 -10.81 22.61
C GLY A 9 5.15 -12.11 22.02
N LYS A 10 3.84 -12.37 22.21
CA LYS A 10 3.17 -13.50 21.54
C LYS A 10 3.39 -13.40 20.02
N PRO A 11 3.54 -14.54 19.31
CA PRO A 11 3.78 -14.52 17.88
C PRO A 11 2.55 -14.01 17.12
N CYS A 12 2.55 -12.73 16.76
CA CYS A 12 1.53 -12.14 15.90
C CYS A 12 1.65 -12.67 14.47
N LYS A 13 0.52 -13.02 13.85
CA LYS A 13 0.46 -13.45 12.45
C LYS A 13 -0.06 -12.33 11.57
N PRO A 14 0.52 -12.08 10.39
CA PRO A 14 -0.08 -11.16 9.45
C PRO A 14 -1.47 -11.66 9.06
N GLU A 15 -2.42 -10.75 8.89
CA GLU A 15 -3.78 -11.05 8.48
C GLU A 15 -4.04 -10.52 7.07
N ALA A 16 -3.78 -9.23 6.86
CA ALA A 16 -4.00 -8.57 5.59
C ALA A 16 -3.22 -7.27 5.48
N THR A 17 -2.88 -6.90 4.25
CA THR A 17 -2.31 -5.59 3.92
C THR A 17 -3.28 -4.82 3.05
N THR A 18 -3.62 -3.61 3.45
CA THR A 18 -4.43 -2.69 2.63
C THR A 18 -3.51 -1.61 2.07
N ILE A 19 -3.49 -1.48 0.74
CA ILE A 19 -2.82 -0.40 0.03
C ILE A 19 -3.89 0.58 -0.46
N VAL A 20 -3.72 1.85 -0.14
CA VAL A 20 -4.51 2.96 -0.70
C VAL A 20 -3.57 3.83 -1.52
N ILE A 21 -3.90 4.02 -2.80
CA ILE A 21 -3.16 4.88 -3.72
C ILE A 21 -4.07 6.06 -4.04
N SER A 22 -3.61 7.27 -3.75
CA SER A 22 -4.36 8.50 -3.97
C SER A 22 -3.55 9.54 -4.71
N VAL A 23 -4.26 10.47 -5.35
CA VAL A 23 -3.68 11.66 -5.99
C VAL A 23 -4.44 12.89 -5.50
N ASN A 24 -3.77 14.03 -5.33
CA ASN A 24 -4.45 15.28 -4.96
C ASN A 24 -5.20 15.93 -6.15
N ASP A 25 -5.92 15.12 -6.92
CA ASP A 25 -6.82 15.52 -7.98
C ASP A 25 -8.23 15.04 -7.67
N ARG A 26 -9.20 15.95 -7.58
CA ARG A 26 -10.58 15.63 -7.18
C ARG A 26 -11.36 14.85 -8.25
N SER A 27 -10.83 14.78 -9.47
CA SER A 27 -11.45 14.02 -10.56
C SER A 27 -11.09 12.53 -10.51
N GLU A 28 -9.98 12.19 -9.85
CA GLU A 28 -9.52 10.82 -9.70
C GLU A 28 -10.00 10.23 -8.38
N ARG A 29 -10.35 8.95 -8.39
CA ARG A 29 -10.73 8.22 -7.18
C ARG A 29 -9.53 7.48 -6.60
N ASP A 30 -9.46 7.43 -5.28
CA ASP A 30 -8.50 6.60 -4.59
C ASP A 30 -8.68 5.13 -4.98
N THR A 31 -7.55 4.46 -5.24
CA THR A 31 -7.52 3.02 -5.48
C THR A 31 -7.19 2.32 -4.17
N THR A 32 -8.15 1.54 -3.65
CA THR A 32 -7.94 0.71 -2.46
C THR A 32 -7.87 -0.76 -2.86
N LYS A 33 -6.80 -1.44 -2.42
CA LYS A 33 -6.59 -2.88 -2.63
C LYS A 33 -6.25 -3.54 -1.31
N ARG A 34 -6.93 -4.65 -1.01
CA ARG A 34 -6.61 -5.50 0.14
C ARG A 34 -5.97 -6.79 -0.35
N TYR A 35 -4.83 -7.11 0.24
CA TYR A 35 -4.01 -8.27 -0.05
C TYR A 35 -3.99 -9.21 1.15
N LYS A 36 -3.79 -10.50 0.89
CA LYS A 36 -3.66 -11.51 1.92
C LYS A 36 -2.32 -11.32 2.65
N GLU A 37 -2.35 -11.32 3.97
CA GLU A 37 -1.15 -11.22 4.81
C GLU A 37 -0.24 -10.07 4.34
N LEU A 38 0.98 -10.38 3.88
CA LEU A 38 1.95 -9.43 3.35
C LEU A 38 2.19 -9.58 1.83
N GLU A 39 1.35 -10.39 1.15
CA GLU A 39 1.49 -10.72 -0.29
C GLU A 39 0.93 -9.62 -1.19
N VAL A 40 1.52 -8.43 -1.12
CA VAL A 40 1.15 -7.29 -1.96
C VAL A 40 1.60 -7.52 -3.40
N ASP A 41 0.64 -7.44 -4.34
CA ASP A 41 0.96 -7.38 -5.77
C ASP A 41 1.43 -5.96 -6.13
N TRP A 42 2.75 -5.77 -6.10
CA TRP A 42 3.39 -4.51 -6.42
C TRP A 42 3.24 -4.11 -7.89
N LEU A 43 3.00 -5.05 -8.80
CA LEU A 43 2.77 -4.74 -10.22
C LEU A 43 1.44 -4.00 -10.40
N VAL A 44 0.42 -4.33 -9.61
CA VAL A 44 -0.86 -3.59 -9.59
C VAL A 44 -0.65 -2.16 -9.08
N VAL A 45 0.15 -1.99 -8.02
CA VAL A 45 0.48 -0.67 -7.46
C VAL A 45 1.24 0.17 -8.48
N GLU A 46 2.27 -0.40 -9.11
CA GLU A 46 3.07 0.26 -10.12
C GLU A 46 2.23 0.70 -11.33
N LYS A 47 1.39 -0.20 -11.87
CA LYS A 47 0.51 0.12 -13.00
C LYS A 47 -0.43 1.30 -12.69
N GLN A 48 -0.98 1.35 -11.48
CA GLN A 48 -1.81 2.47 -11.06
C GLN A 48 -1.02 3.78 -10.96
N MET A 49 0.22 3.74 -10.48
CA MET A 49 1.08 4.94 -10.46
C MET A 49 1.42 5.40 -11.88
N GLN A 50 1.71 4.46 -12.78
CA GLN A 50 1.99 4.78 -14.18
C GLN A 50 0.79 5.43 -14.88
N SER A 51 -0.44 4.98 -14.60
CA SER A 51 -1.65 5.60 -15.17
C SER A 51 -1.88 7.04 -14.70
N TRP A 52 -1.32 7.44 -13.55
CA TRP A 52 -1.36 8.81 -13.04
C TRP A 52 -0.03 9.57 -13.20
N SER A 53 0.91 9.05 -14.00
CA SER A 53 2.22 9.68 -14.21
C SER A 53 2.14 11.07 -14.83
N ASN A 54 1.14 11.30 -15.69
CA ASN A 54 0.82 12.61 -16.26
C ASN A 54 0.39 13.63 -15.19
N LEU A 55 -0.42 13.22 -14.21
CA LEU A 55 -0.85 14.06 -13.10
C LEU A 55 0.34 14.46 -12.24
N PHE A 56 1.23 13.50 -11.95
CA PHE A 56 2.46 13.77 -11.22
C PHE A 56 3.35 14.79 -11.94
N ARG A 57 3.52 14.64 -13.26
CA ARG A 57 4.25 15.62 -14.09
C ARG A 57 3.58 17.00 -14.11
N ALA A 58 2.27 17.08 -13.93
CA ALA A 58 1.52 18.33 -13.79
C ALA A 58 1.59 18.94 -12.37
N GLY A 59 2.45 18.40 -11.48
CA GLY A 59 2.64 18.91 -10.12
C GLY A 59 1.65 18.37 -9.09
N LYS A 60 0.86 17.34 -9.44
CA LYS A 60 -0.01 16.65 -8.49
C LYS A 60 0.82 15.73 -7.58
N ILE A 61 0.33 15.53 -6.37
CA ILE A 61 0.95 14.70 -5.34
C ILE A 61 0.29 13.33 -5.37
N LEU A 62 1.07 12.31 -5.73
CA LEU A 62 0.72 10.91 -5.57
C LEU A 62 1.09 10.44 -4.15
N ARG A 63 0.23 9.65 -3.52
CA ARG A 63 0.45 9.07 -2.19
C ARG A 63 0.12 7.59 -2.21
N ILE A 64 0.95 6.82 -1.50
CA ILE A 64 0.70 5.41 -1.21
C ILE A 64 0.63 5.29 0.30
N HIS A 65 -0.48 4.75 0.81
CA HIS A 65 -0.68 4.44 2.21
C HIS A 65 -0.80 2.92 2.36
N ALA A 66 0.03 2.32 3.22
CA ALA A 66 0.04 0.89 3.48
C ALA A 66 -0.35 0.61 4.93
N LEU A 67 -1.41 -0.17 5.12
CA LEU A 67 -1.90 -0.60 6.43
C LEU A 67 -1.68 -2.11 6.57
N PHE A 68 -0.84 -2.50 7.53
CA PHE A 68 -0.53 -3.89 7.83
C PHE A 68 -1.32 -4.34 9.07
N ASN A 69 -2.25 -5.27 8.88
CA ASN A 69 -3.06 -5.82 9.95
C ASN A 69 -2.44 -7.14 10.44
N TYR A 70 -2.24 -7.25 11.74
CA TYR A 70 -1.75 -8.44 12.41
C TYR A 70 -2.79 -8.90 13.43
N LYS A 71 -2.93 -10.22 13.56
CA LYS A 71 -3.70 -10.85 14.63
C LYS A 71 -2.76 -11.48 15.66
N GLU A 72 -3.17 -11.44 16.93
CA GLU A 72 -2.46 -12.11 18.03
C GLU A 72 -2.54 -13.64 17.96
#